data_AF-A0A7L4MWZ0-F1
#
_entry.id   AF-A0A7L4MWZ0-F1
#
_cell.length_a   1.000
_cell.length_b   1.000
_cell.length_c   1.000
_cell.angle_alpha   90.00
_cell.angle_beta   90.00
_cell.angle_gamma   90.00
#
_symmetry.space_group_name_H-M   'P 1'
#
loop_
_entity.id
_entity.type
_entity.pdbx_description
1 polymer ?
#
loop_
_entity_poly.entity_id
_entity_poly.type
_entity_poly.pdbx_seq_one_letter_code
_entity_poly.pdbx_strand_id
1 'polypeptide(L)'
;AEQAAALAELTGLLSPAAAPAARAGAAEAALALSGSAAGRQLLAGSTEALSALLQLAAGPCPVSARAALGCLVNLSSEPAAREPLLAKLPALLGLLPSGEACGVLANLCREREAARRVLRGLQEAGNGLAPLLQPLGQPRPPPQLGPLLCNLSQLPEGRRELLDHSRCSVQRLLPFTQYRDSVVHRRGIVGALRNCCFEHEEHDWLLGEEVDVLPFLLLPLAGPEELPEDEMEREWAPEWRDGHRGGCCLPTPMAGSSLPELPVDLQYLPPDKQREEEPEIRKMLLETILLLTATKAGRGTVRDRGTYLVLRELHRWEQHPRVLRACEKLIQVLIGDEPGPGLENLLQVTVPEELEQQLQRLDRQEEEEEEEE
;
A
#
# COMPACT_ATOMS: atom_id res chain seq x y z
N ALA A 1 -20.00 -14.22 35.61
CA ALA A 1 -19.23 -14.87 36.69
C ALA A 1 -18.45 -16.07 36.14
N GLU A 2 -19.11 -17.05 35.52
CA GLU A 2 -18.47 -18.25 34.97
C GLU A 2 -17.42 -17.95 33.88
N GLN A 3 -17.74 -17.09 32.90
CA GLN A 3 -16.79 -16.67 31.86
C GLN A 3 -15.56 -15.96 32.41
N ALA A 4 -15.73 -15.13 33.45
CA ALA A 4 -14.63 -14.42 34.10
C ALA A 4 -13.73 -15.39 34.88
N ALA A 5 -14.31 -16.41 35.52
CA ALA A 5 -13.55 -17.46 36.20
C ALA A 5 -12.75 -18.31 35.19
N ALA A 6 -13.37 -18.72 34.09
CA ALA A 6 -12.71 -19.47 33.02
C ALA A 6 -11.58 -18.67 32.36
N LEU A 7 -11.77 -17.36 32.14
CA LEU A 7 -10.72 -16.47 31.63
C LEU A 7 -9.56 -16.33 32.61
N ALA A 8 -9.85 -16.21 33.92
CA ALA A 8 -8.81 -16.14 34.95
C ALA A 8 -8.01 -17.45 35.03
N GLU A 9 -8.67 -18.60 34.94
CA GLU A 9 -8.02 -19.91 34.90
C GLU A 9 -7.12 -20.05 33.66
N LEU A 10 -7.64 -19.73 32.46
CA LEU A 10 -6.87 -19.73 31.22
C LEU A 10 -5.65 -18.80 31.32
N THR A 11 -5.81 -17.61 31.87
CA THR A 11 -4.73 -16.64 32.05
C THR A 11 -3.67 -17.16 33.03
N GLY A 12 -4.09 -17.83 34.11
CA GLY A 12 -3.18 -18.51 35.02
C GLY A 12 -2.36 -19.59 34.33
N LEU A 13 -2.98 -20.38 33.45
CA LEU A 13 -2.32 -21.43 32.67
C LEU A 13 -1.39 -20.90 31.58
N LEU A 14 -1.61 -19.69 31.07
CA LEU A 14 -0.70 -18.99 30.15
C LEU A 14 0.55 -18.45 30.86
N SER A 15 0.46 -18.19 32.17
CA SER A 15 1.53 -17.56 32.93
C SER A 15 2.78 -18.45 33.06
N PRO A 16 3.98 -17.86 33.29
CA PRO A 16 5.21 -18.61 33.50
C PRO A 16 5.18 -19.61 34.68
N ALA A 17 4.23 -19.47 35.61
CA ALA A 17 4.08 -20.37 36.75
C ALA A 17 3.54 -21.75 36.35
N ALA A 18 2.87 -21.86 35.19
CA ALA A 18 2.32 -23.11 34.70
C ALA A 18 3.39 -24.00 34.03
N ALA A 19 3.19 -25.31 34.13
CA ALA A 19 4.06 -26.29 33.47
C ALA A 19 4.10 -26.05 31.95
N PRO A 20 5.23 -26.30 31.25
CA PRO A 20 5.37 -26.04 29.82
C PRO A 20 4.25 -26.64 28.94
N ALA A 21 3.83 -27.88 29.23
CA ALA A 21 2.74 -28.54 28.50
C ALA A 21 1.39 -27.84 28.72
N ALA A 22 1.11 -27.38 29.96
CA ALA A 22 -0.09 -26.63 30.28
C ALA A 22 -0.12 -25.27 29.56
N ARG A 23 1.04 -24.58 29.50
CA ARG A 23 1.17 -23.33 28.73
C ARG A 23 0.92 -23.52 27.24
N ALA A 24 1.44 -24.60 26.66
CA ALA A 24 1.22 -24.91 25.25
C ALA A 24 -0.27 -25.17 24.96
N GLY A 25 -0.92 -26.03 25.76
CA GLY A 25 -2.35 -26.30 25.62
C GLY A 25 -3.22 -25.05 25.85
N ALA A 26 -2.87 -24.20 26.81
CA ALA A 26 -3.56 -22.93 27.04
C ALA A 26 -3.38 -21.94 25.88
N ALA A 27 -2.20 -21.88 25.27
CA ALA A 27 -1.96 -21.03 24.10
C ALA A 27 -2.78 -21.47 22.89
N GLU A 28 -2.88 -22.79 22.64
CA GLU A 28 -3.73 -23.35 21.59
C GLU A 28 -5.21 -23.10 21.86
N ALA A 29 -5.66 -23.27 23.11
CA ALA A 29 -7.03 -22.97 23.51
C ALA A 29 -7.37 -21.48 23.35
N ALA A 30 -6.46 -20.58 23.73
CA ALA A 30 -6.62 -19.14 23.54
C ALA A 30 -6.69 -18.77 22.05
N LEU A 31 -5.81 -19.36 21.22
CA LEU A 31 -5.85 -19.18 19.77
C LEU A 31 -7.19 -19.64 19.18
N ALA A 32 -7.67 -20.84 19.54
CA ALA A 32 -8.95 -21.35 19.09
C ALA A 32 -10.12 -20.44 19.52
N LEU A 33 -10.12 -19.98 20.76
CA LEU A 33 -11.14 -19.06 21.30
C LEU A 33 -11.15 -17.73 20.54
N SER A 34 -9.97 -17.19 20.23
CA SER A 34 -9.78 -15.95 19.45
C SER A 34 -10.24 -16.06 17.99
N GLY A 35 -10.58 -17.26 17.50
CA GLY A 35 -11.24 -17.42 16.21
C GLY A 35 -12.67 -16.86 16.18
N SER A 36 -13.35 -16.81 17.33
CA SER A 36 -14.73 -16.32 17.45
C SER A 36 -14.79 -14.85 17.88
N ALA A 37 -15.80 -14.10 17.44
CA ALA A 37 -15.98 -12.70 17.86
C ALA A 37 -16.12 -12.55 19.39
N ALA A 38 -16.92 -13.41 20.02
CA ALA A 38 -17.10 -13.41 21.47
C ALA A 38 -15.78 -13.72 22.22
N GLY A 39 -15.04 -14.72 21.74
CA GLY A 39 -13.74 -15.08 22.34
C GLY A 39 -12.68 -13.99 22.16
N ARG A 40 -12.64 -13.33 21.00
CA ARG A 40 -11.76 -12.17 20.79
C ARG A 40 -12.08 -11.04 21.75
N GLN A 41 -13.34 -10.64 21.86
CA GLN A 41 -13.76 -9.56 22.75
C GLN A 41 -13.44 -9.89 24.22
N LEU A 42 -13.68 -11.14 24.64
CA LEU A 42 -13.37 -11.60 25.99
C LEU A 42 -11.87 -11.51 26.30
N LEU A 43 -11.02 -12.03 25.43
CA LEU A 43 -9.57 -12.05 25.62
C LEU A 43 -8.95 -10.67 25.47
N ALA A 44 -9.37 -9.88 24.48
CA ALA A 44 -8.92 -8.51 24.25
C ALA A 44 -9.27 -7.58 25.42
N GLY A 45 -10.35 -7.87 26.15
CA GLY A 45 -10.74 -7.14 27.35
C GLY A 45 -9.89 -7.44 28.60
N SER A 46 -9.00 -8.43 28.58
CA SER A 46 -8.12 -8.76 29.72
C SER A 46 -6.67 -8.37 29.44
N THR A 47 -6.19 -7.39 30.21
CA THR A 47 -4.80 -6.93 30.13
C THR A 47 -3.79 -7.98 30.60
N GLU A 48 -4.22 -8.84 31.52
CA GLU A 48 -3.47 -9.97 32.07
C GLU A 48 -3.31 -11.06 31.01
N ALA A 49 -4.38 -11.40 30.28
CA ALA A 49 -4.33 -12.37 29.18
C ALA A 49 -3.40 -11.87 28.06
N LEU A 50 -3.54 -10.61 27.65
CA LEU A 50 -2.66 -9.99 26.65
C LEU A 50 -1.19 -9.99 27.09
N SER A 51 -0.92 -9.67 28.36
CA SER A 51 0.42 -9.69 28.92
C SER A 51 1.02 -11.11 28.98
N ALA A 52 0.23 -12.11 29.37
CA ALA A 52 0.65 -13.50 29.42
C ALA A 52 0.95 -14.06 28.01
N LEU A 53 0.09 -13.75 27.04
CA LEU A 53 0.30 -14.11 25.63
C LEU A 53 1.57 -13.46 25.08
N LEU A 54 1.82 -12.18 25.37
CA LEU A 54 3.02 -11.48 24.89
C LEU A 54 4.31 -12.05 25.51
N GLN A 55 4.28 -12.38 26.81
CA GLN A 55 5.40 -13.07 27.46
C GLN A 55 5.65 -14.45 26.84
N LEU A 56 4.59 -15.18 26.51
CA LEU A 56 4.70 -16.49 25.89
C LEU A 56 5.22 -16.40 24.44
N ALA A 57 4.82 -15.37 23.70
CA ALA A 57 5.33 -15.04 22.37
C ALA A 57 6.84 -14.75 22.36
N ALA A 58 7.34 -14.07 23.39
CA ALA A 58 8.77 -13.84 23.60
C ALA A 58 9.53 -15.02 24.23
N GLY A 59 8.82 -16.11 24.53
CA GLY A 59 9.37 -17.28 25.20
C GLY A 59 10.19 -18.20 24.27
N PRO A 60 10.99 -19.12 24.85
CA PRO A 60 11.88 -19.99 24.08
C PRO A 60 11.18 -21.17 23.38
N CYS A 61 9.88 -21.41 23.64
CA CYS A 61 9.13 -22.53 23.06
C CYS A 61 8.45 -22.09 21.75
N PRO A 62 8.90 -22.56 20.57
CA PRO A 62 8.38 -22.05 19.29
C PRO A 62 6.90 -22.36 19.07
N VAL A 63 6.41 -23.52 19.53
CA VAL A 63 5.01 -23.93 19.38
C VAL A 63 4.10 -22.99 20.16
N SER A 64 4.41 -22.77 21.44
CA SER A 64 3.64 -21.87 22.31
C SER A 64 3.75 -20.42 21.84
N ALA A 65 4.94 -19.99 21.41
CA ALA A 65 5.16 -18.64 20.89
C ALA A 65 4.33 -18.38 19.63
N ARG A 66 4.28 -19.33 18.70
CA ARG A 66 3.47 -19.25 17.48
C ARG A 66 1.98 -19.19 17.77
N ALA A 67 1.49 -20.04 18.68
CA ALA A 67 0.09 -20.03 19.07
C ALA A 67 -0.30 -18.70 19.75
N ALA A 68 0.56 -18.21 20.65
CA ALA A 68 0.36 -16.93 21.33
C ALA A 68 0.36 -15.75 20.36
N LEU A 69 1.30 -15.72 19.41
CA LEU A 69 1.38 -14.71 18.36
C LEU A 69 0.15 -14.73 17.45
N GLY A 70 -0.30 -15.90 17.00
CA GLY A 70 -1.53 -16.04 16.23
C GLY A 70 -2.75 -15.53 16.99
N CYS A 71 -2.82 -15.82 18.30
CA CYS A 71 -3.88 -15.29 19.16
C CYS A 71 -3.79 -13.76 19.21
N LEU A 72 -2.61 -13.18 19.45
CA LEU A 72 -2.41 -11.73 19.49
C LEU A 72 -2.78 -11.04 18.17
N VAL A 73 -2.50 -11.66 17.02
CA VAL A 73 -2.96 -11.15 15.70
C VAL A 73 -4.48 -11.02 15.69
N ASN A 74 -5.21 -12.05 16.11
CA ASN A 74 -6.66 -12.00 16.19
C ASN A 74 -7.15 -10.96 17.20
N LEU A 75 -6.54 -10.87 18.38
CA LEU A 75 -6.95 -9.93 19.42
C LEU A 75 -6.68 -8.47 19.03
N SER A 76 -5.60 -8.21 18.30
CA SER A 76 -5.21 -6.86 17.87
C SER A 76 -6.20 -6.18 16.91
N SER A 77 -7.15 -6.92 16.33
CA SER A 77 -8.25 -6.33 15.55
C SER A 77 -9.34 -5.73 16.43
N GLU A 78 -9.40 -6.08 17.72
CA GLU A 78 -10.39 -5.55 18.66
C GLU A 78 -9.89 -4.22 19.27
N PRO A 79 -10.71 -3.15 19.29
CA PRO A 79 -10.31 -1.86 19.87
C PRO A 79 -9.85 -1.96 21.34
N ALA A 80 -10.42 -2.89 22.11
CA ALA A 80 -10.09 -3.11 23.52
C ALA A 80 -8.62 -3.56 23.72
N ALA A 81 -8.02 -4.24 22.75
CA ALA A 81 -6.63 -4.70 22.84
C ALA A 81 -5.62 -3.59 22.53
N ARG A 82 -6.03 -2.48 21.89
CA ARG A 82 -5.11 -1.48 21.35
C ARG A 82 -4.22 -0.85 22.43
N GLU A 83 -4.81 -0.22 23.44
CA GLU A 83 -4.04 0.47 24.47
C GLU A 83 -3.17 -0.49 25.30
N PRO A 84 -3.68 -1.65 25.77
CA PRO A 84 -2.85 -2.62 26.48
C PRO A 84 -1.65 -3.11 25.65
N LEU A 85 -1.81 -3.33 24.35
CA LEU A 85 -0.72 -3.74 23.46
C LEU A 85 0.27 -2.60 23.22
N LEU A 86 -0.19 -1.37 23.00
CA LEU A 86 0.68 -0.20 22.84
C LEU A 86 1.46 0.12 24.12
N ALA A 87 0.89 -0.13 25.30
CA ALA A 87 1.61 -0.02 26.58
C ALA A 87 2.77 -1.04 26.71
N LYS A 88 2.77 -2.08 25.87
CA LYS A 88 3.83 -3.10 25.77
C LYS A 88 4.58 -3.04 24.44
N LEU A 89 4.53 -1.90 23.74
CA LEU A 89 5.14 -1.73 22.42
C LEU A 89 6.61 -2.18 22.34
N PRO A 90 7.52 -1.87 23.30
CA PRO A 90 8.91 -2.33 23.22
C PRO A 90 9.04 -3.86 23.13
N ALA A 91 8.19 -4.61 23.84
CA ALA A 91 8.18 -6.07 23.78
C ALA A 91 7.63 -6.57 22.43
N LEU A 92 6.62 -5.91 21.86
CA LEU A 92 6.11 -6.21 20.52
C LEU A 92 7.16 -5.94 19.43
N LEU A 93 7.87 -4.81 19.52
CA LEU A 93 8.94 -4.47 18.58
C LEU A 93 10.10 -5.46 18.67
N GLY A 94 10.41 -5.98 19.86
CA GLY A 94 11.40 -7.04 20.06
C GLY A 94 11.06 -8.38 19.39
N LEU A 95 9.82 -8.56 18.92
CA LEU A 95 9.36 -9.75 18.19
C LEU A 95 9.47 -9.60 16.67
N LEU A 96 9.82 -8.40 16.17
CA LEU A 96 10.10 -8.20 14.76
C LEU A 96 11.38 -8.97 14.35
N PRO A 97 11.44 -9.48 13.11
CA PRO A 97 10.48 -9.31 12.03
C PRO A 97 9.50 -10.50 11.86
N SER A 98 9.07 -11.14 12.95
CA SER A 98 8.07 -12.22 12.84
C SER A 98 6.82 -11.76 12.09
N GLY A 99 6.29 -12.59 11.19
CA GLY A 99 5.13 -12.23 10.38
C GLY A 99 3.88 -11.97 11.20
N GLU A 100 3.67 -12.74 12.26
CA GLU A 100 2.60 -12.50 13.21
C GLU A 100 2.80 -11.20 14.00
N ALA A 101 4.03 -10.85 14.39
CA ALA A 101 4.31 -9.57 15.04
C ALA A 101 4.04 -8.39 14.09
N CYS A 102 4.44 -8.51 12.82
CA CYS A 102 4.08 -7.55 11.78
C CYS A 102 2.55 -7.43 11.63
N GLY A 103 1.82 -8.56 11.71
CA GLY A 103 0.36 -8.60 11.67
C GLY A 103 -0.31 -7.87 12.84
N VAL A 104 0.20 -8.06 14.06
CA VAL A 104 -0.27 -7.31 15.25
C VAL A 104 -0.08 -5.82 15.05
N LEU A 105 1.13 -5.39 14.66
CA LEU A 105 1.42 -3.98 14.42
C LEU A 105 0.59 -3.42 13.26
N ALA A 106 0.39 -4.17 12.17
CA ALA A 106 -0.42 -3.74 11.04
C ALA A 106 -1.86 -3.45 11.47
N ASN A 107 -2.45 -4.32 12.31
CA ASN A 107 -3.79 -4.11 12.86
C ASN A 107 -3.87 -2.88 13.77
N LEU A 108 -2.88 -2.70 14.66
CA LEU A 108 -2.81 -1.51 15.51
C LEU A 108 -2.70 -0.22 14.68
N CYS A 109 -1.85 -0.23 13.64
CA CYS A 109 -1.59 0.93 12.79
C CYS A 109 -2.75 1.30 11.85
N ARG A 110 -3.87 0.56 11.85
CA ARG A 110 -5.11 1.01 11.18
C ARG A 110 -5.68 2.27 11.81
N GLU A 111 -5.34 2.54 13.08
CA GLU A 111 -5.66 3.79 13.75
C GLU A 111 -4.43 4.72 13.74
N ARG A 112 -4.66 6.00 13.41
CA ARG A 112 -3.60 6.96 13.10
C ARG A 112 -2.71 7.28 14.29
N GLU A 113 -3.24 7.44 15.50
CA GLU A 113 -2.44 7.72 16.69
C GLU A 113 -1.63 6.50 17.13
N ALA A 114 -2.21 5.30 17.05
CA ALA A 114 -1.48 4.05 17.25
C ALA A 114 -0.32 3.91 16.26
N ALA A 115 -0.54 4.22 14.97
CA ALA A 115 0.52 4.22 13.96
C ALA A 115 1.66 5.19 14.32
N ARG A 116 1.34 6.40 14.81
CA ARG A 116 2.35 7.37 15.25
C ARG A 116 3.17 6.84 16.43
N ARG A 117 2.52 6.20 17.40
CA ARG A 117 3.20 5.58 18.55
C ARG A 117 4.11 4.43 18.13
N VAL A 118 3.66 3.58 17.20
CA VAL A 118 4.47 2.49 16.64
C VAL A 118 5.68 3.04 15.90
N LEU A 119 5.49 4.03 15.04
CA LEU A 119 6.57 4.68 14.30
C LEU A 119 7.60 5.31 15.24
N ARG A 120 7.15 6.06 16.26
CA ARG A 120 8.04 6.63 17.29
C ARG A 120 8.81 5.54 18.02
N GLY A 121 8.16 4.44 18.42
CA GLY A 121 8.83 3.33 19.08
C GLY A 121 9.91 2.68 18.21
N LEU A 122 9.69 2.56 16.90
CA LEU A 122 10.70 2.10 15.94
C LEU A 122 11.90 3.05 15.84
N GLN A 123 11.63 4.36 15.85
CA GLN A 123 12.67 5.41 15.85
C GLN A 123 13.48 5.42 17.15
N GLU A 124 12.82 5.33 18.30
CA GLU A 124 13.45 5.27 19.63
C GLU A 124 14.30 4.00 19.80
N ALA A 125 13.94 2.90 19.14
CA ALA A 125 14.76 1.70 19.06
C ALA A 125 16.03 1.86 18.19
N GLY A 126 16.24 3.05 17.60
CA GLY A 126 17.47 3.45 16.90
C GLY A 126 17.57 3.03 15.43
N ASN A 127 16.64 2.23 14.93
CA ASN A 127 16.72 1.62 13.60
C ASN A 127 15.60 2.07 12.63
N GLY A 128 14.63 2.87 13.12
CA GLY A 128 13.49 3.35 12.33
C GLY A 128 12.79 2.19 11.62
N LEU A 129 12.50 2.34 10.33
CA LEU A 129 11.90 1.29 9.51
C LEU A 129 12.86 0.13 9.12
N ALA A 130 14.15 0.15 9.47
CA ALA A 130 15.10 -0.89 9.03
C ALA A 130 14.65 -2.33 9.39
N PRO A 131 14.12 -2.61 10.61
CA PRO A 131 13.67 -3.96 10.96
C PRO A 131 12.50 -4.46 10.11
N LEU A 132 11.75 -3.55 9.48
CA LEU A 132 10.64 -3.87 8.57
C LEU A 132 11.11 -4.04 7.12
N LEU A 133 12.17 -3.33 6.73
CA LEU A 133 12.71 -3.36 5.36
C LEU A 133 13.75 -4.45 5.14
N GLN A 134 14.55 -4.80 6.15
CA GLN A 134 15.56 -5.86 6.03
C GLN A 134 14.97 -7.23 5.62
N PRO A 135 13.81 -7.68 6.15
CA PRO A 135 13.24 -8.97 5.77
C PRO A 135 12.79 -9.05 4.32
N LEU A 136 12.57 -7.92 3.63
CA LEU A 136 12.21 -7.89 2.21
C LEU A 136 13.30 -8.50 1.32
N GLY A 137 14.55 -8.56 1.79
CA GLY A 137 15.64 -9.27 1.09
C GLY A 137 15.61 -10.80 1.22
N GLN A 138 14.69 -11.37 2.02
CA GLN A 138 14.57 -12.82 2.18
C GLN A 138 13.76 -13.44 1.03
N PRO A 139 13.92 -14.73 0.71
CA PRO A 139 13.15 -15.37 -0.37
C PRO A 139 11.63 -15.36 -0.18
N ARG A 140 11.18 -15.33 1.08
CA ARG A 140 9.75 -15.32 1.46
C ARG A 140 9.53 -14.35 2.61
N PRO A 141 9.52 -13.04 2.34
CA PRO A 141 9.27 -12.04 3.37
C PRO A 141 7.86 -12.18 3.93
N PRO A 142 7.64 -11.82 5.20
CA PRO A 142 6.30 -11.85 5.79
C PRO A 142 5.31 -10.97 5.01
N PRO A 143 4.18 -11.53 4.51
CA PRO A 143 3.18 -10.75 3.79
C PRO A 143 2.63 -9.54 4.54
N GLN A 144 2.60 -9.63 5.88
CA GLN A 144 2.09 -8.59 6.78
C GLN A 144 2.94 -7.32 6.77
N LEU A 145 4.17 -7.36 6.24
CA LEU A 145 4.98 -6.16 6.03
C LEU A 145 4.30 -5.17 5.08
N GLY A 146 3.64 -5.65 4.02
CA GLY A 146 2.93 -4.79 3.07
C GLY A 146 1.90 -3.89 3.77
N PRO A 147 0.87 -4.46 4.44
CA PRO A 147 -0.11 -3.67 5.17
C PRO A 147 0.48 -2.79 6.27
N LEU A 148 1.52 -3.25 6.99
CA LEU A 148 2.17 -2.45 8.02
C LEU A 148 2.86 -1.20 7.43
N LEU A 149 3.65 -1.37 6.37
CA LEU A 149 4.30 -0.27 5.67
C LEU A 149 3.27 0.68 5.04
N CYS A 150 2.21 0.14 4.44
CA CYS A 150 1.09 0.92 3.94
C CYS A 150 0.49 1.82 5.03
N ASN A 151 0.17 1.25 6.20
CA ASN A 151 -0.41 2.00 7.30
C ASN A 151 0.54 3.07 7.87
N LEU A 152 1.82 2.73 8.06
CA LEU A 152 2.83 3.69 8.56
C LEU A 152 3.08 4.83 7.57
N SER A 153 3.07 4.56 6.26
CA SER A 153 3.26 5.57 5.20
C SER A 153 2.07 6.54 5.04
N GLN A 154 0.94 6.32 5.72
CA GLN A 154 -0.12 7.33 5.80
C GLN A 154 0.29 8.53 6.69
N LEU A 155 1.35 8.38 7.48
CA LEU A 155 1.96 9.45 8.27
C LEU A 155 3.08 10.13 7.45
N PRO A 156 3.16 11.48 7.45
CA PRO A 156 4.26 12.19 6.80
C PRO A 156 5.65 11.71 7.27
N GLU A 157 5.81 11.43 8.57
CA GLU A 157 7.05 10.93 9.15
C GLU A 157 7.40 9.53 8.62
N GLY A 158 6.40 8.69 8.37
CA GLY A 158 6.59 7.36 7.78
C GLY A 158 7.03 7.45 6.32
N ARG A 159 6.46 8.38 5.54
CA ARG A 159 6.91 8.65 4.17
C ARG A 159 8.33 9.16 4.12
N ARG A 160 8.69 10.11 4.99
CA ARG A 160 10.07 10.64 5.07
C ARG A 160 11.10 9.55 5.35
N GLU A 161 10.78 8.55 6.17
CA GLU A 161 11.70 7.42 6.39
C GLU A 161 11.82 6.48 5.18
N LEU A 162 10.73 6.28 4.43
CA LEU A 162 10.75 5.49 3.19
C LEU A 162 11.44 6.24 2.04
N LEU A 163 11.33 7.55 2.01
CA LEU A 163 11.92 8.47 1.03
C LEU A 163 13.26 9.02 1.52
N ASP A 164 13.94 8.35 2.45
CA ASP A 164 15.29 8.72 2.85
C ASP A 164 16.29 8.33 1.74
N HIS A 165 16.79 9.34 1.02
CA HIS A 165 17.74 9.23 -0.09
C HIS A 165 19.01 8.43 0.30
N SER A 166 19.40 8.44 1.59
CA SER A 166 20.60 7.77 2.06
C SER A 166 20.44 6.26 2.30
N ARG A 167 19.21 5.73 2.30
CA ARG A 167 18.90 4.37 2.75
C ARG A 167 18.35 3.44 1.68
N CYS A 168 18.05 3.97 0.49
CA CYS A 168 17.40 3.28 -0.61
C CYS A 168 16.15 2.50 -0.16
N SER A 169 15.38 3.07 0.78
CA SER A 169 14.27 2.37 1.45
C SER A 169 13.12 2.10 0.46
N VAL A 170 12.74 3.09 -0.34
CA VAL A 170 11.67 2.98 -1.34
C VAL A 170 12.04 1.98 -2.45
N GLN A 171 13.30 1.95 -2.90
CA GLN A 171 13.78 1.01 -3.93
C GLN A 171 13.60 -0.45 -3.52
N ARG A 172 13.74 -0.76 -2.22
CA ARG A 172 13.52 -2.13 -1.70
C ARG A 172 12.07 -2.59 -1.83
N LEU A 173 11.12 -1.67 -2.02
CA LEU A 173 9.71 -1.99 -2.19
C LEU A 173 9.39 -2.34 -3.66
N LEU A 174 10.12 -1.79 -4.62
CA LEU A 174 9.79 -1.86 -6.04
C LEU A 174 9.61 -3.28 -6.60
N PRO A 175 10.46 -4.28 -6.26
CA PRO A 175 10.26 -5.65 -6.74
C PRO A 175 8.93 -6.27 -6.29
N PHE A 176 8.32 -5.74 -5.22
CA PHE A 176 7.09 -6.27 -4.66
C PHE A 176 5.83 -5.77 -5.36
N THR A 177 5.91 -4.84 -6.33
CA THR A 177 4.77 -4.48 -7.18
C THR A 177 4.28 -5.65 -8.05
N GLN A 178 5.12 -6.69 -8.24
CA GLN A 178 4.80 -7.89 -9.01
C GLN A 178 5.00 -9.20 -8.21
N TYR A 179 5.05 -9.12 -6.88
CA TYR A 179 5.28 -10.30 -6.04
C TYR A 179 4.12 -11.29 -6.13
N ARG A 180 4.32 -12.40 -6.83
CA ARG A 180 3.27 -13.38 -7.16
C ARG A 180 2.80 -14.19 -5.95
N ASP A 181 3.69 -14.46 -5.00
CA ASP A 181 3.40 -15.34 -3.85
C ASP A 181 2.42 -14.74 -2.84
N SER A 182 2.15 -13.42 -2.89
CA SER A 182 1.22 -12.78 -1.94
C SER A 182 0.58 -11.51 -2.46
N VAL A 183 -0.73 -11.61 -2.75
CA VAL A 183 -1.61 -10.47 -3.05
C VAL A 183 -1.62 -9.45 -1.91
N VAL A 184 -1.65 -9.92 -0.65
CA VAL A 184 -1.65 -9.05 0.54
C VAL A 184 -0.39 -8.20 0.60
N HIS A 185 0.76 -8.82 0.30
CA HIS A 185 2.04 -8.12 0.30
C HIS A 185 2.08 -7.08 -0.82
N ARG A 186 1.77 -7.50 -2.05
CA ARG A 186 1.75 -6.65 -3.24
C ARG A 186 0.82 -5.45 -3.07
N ARG A 187 -0.43 -5.66 -2.65
CA ARG A 187 -1.41 -4.60 -2.36
C ARG A 187 -0.89 -3.61 -1.32
N GLY A 188 -0.31 -4.10 -0.23
CA GLY A 188 0.24 -3.24 0.81
C GLY A 188 1.43 -2.41 0.32
N ILE A 189 2.30 -3.00 -0.50
CA ILE A 189 3.47 -2.30 -1.05
C ILE A 189 3.06 -1.23 -2.06
N VAL A 190 2.17 -1.55 -3.00
CA VAL A 190 1.63 -0.55 -3.94
C VAL A 190 0.95 0.59 -3.18
N GLY A 191 0.22 0.28 -2.10
CA GLY A 191 -0.37 1.29 -1.23
C GLY A 191 0.67 2.17 -0.53
N ALA A 192 1.78 1.60 -0.07
CA ALA A 192 2.88 2.37 0.50
C ALA A 192 3.55 3.30 -0.51
N LEU A 193 3.76 2.82 -1.76
CA LEU A 193 4.29 3.64 -2.85
C LEU A 193 3.34 4.77 -3.23
N ARG A 194 2.04 4.48 -3.36
CA ARG A 194 0.99 5.49 -3.57
C ARG A 194 1.03 6.57 -2.51
N ASN A 195 1.13 6.17 -1.24
CA ASN A 195 1.21 7.12 -0.14
C ASN A 195 2.46 7.98 -0.24
N CYS A 196 3.62 7.40 -0.57
CA CYS A 196 4.87 8.17 -0.79
C CYS A 196 4.72 9.24 -1.87
N CYS A 197 3.91 9.00 -2.91
CA CYS A 197 3.67 9.96 -3.99
C CYS A 197 2.87 11.21 -3.57
N PHE A 198 2.39 11.32 -2.32
CA PHE A 198 1.89 12.59 -1.78
C PHE A 198 3.02 13.60 -1.49
N GLU A 199 4.27 13.17 -1.36
CA GLU A 199 5.43 14.07 -1.24
C GLU A 199 5.84 14.54 -2.65
N HIS A 200 5.12 15.53 -3.19
CA HIS A 200 5.34 16.01 -4.57
C HIS A 200 6.73 16.60 -4.82
N GLU A 201 7.44 17.01 -3.77
CA GLU A 201 8.83 17.48 -3.85
C GLU A 201 9.80 16.35 -4.22
N GLU A 202 9.40 15.10 -4.00
CA GLU A 202 10.20 13.90 -4.27
C GLU A 202 9.91 13.31 -5.65
N HIS A 203 8.97 13.84 -6.43
CA HIS A 203 8.57 13.27 -7.73
C HIS A 203 9.71 13.21 -8.74
N ASP A 204 10.53 14.25 -8.80
CA ASP A 204 11.69 14.29 -9.71
C ASP A 204 12.71 13.20 -9.35
N TRP A 205 12.92 12.94 -8.05
CA TRP A 205 13.80 11.87 -7.58
C TRP A 205 13.20 10.48 -7.80
N LEU A 206 11.91 10.30 -7.49
CA LEU A 206 11.18 9.04 -7.68
C LEU A 206 11.13 8.61 -9.15
N LEU A 207 10.96 9.56 -10.06
CA LEU A 207 10.95 9.32 -11.52
C LEU A 207 12.35 9.32 -12.14
N GLY A 208 13.34 9.88 -11.44
CA GLY A 208 14.74 9.93 -11.87
C GLY A 208 15.45 8.59 -11.82
N GLU A 209 16.68 8.55 -12.35
CA GLU A 209 17.46 7.31 -12.53
C GLU A 209 17.81 6.57 -11.22
N GLU A 210 17.79 7.26 -10.07
CA GLU A 210 18.14 6.67 -8.77
C GLU A 210 17.06 5.74 -8.20
N VAL A 211 15.79 6.02 -8.50
CA VAL A 211 14.66 5.22 -8.05
C VAL A 211 14.02 4.49 -9.21
N ASP A 212 13.83 5.21 -10.32
CA ASP A 212 13.19 4.72 -11.54
C ASP A 212 11.88 3.98 -11.26
N VAL A 213 10.94 4.65 -10.56
CA VAL A 213 9.71 3.99 -10.06
C VAL A 213 8.76 3.58 -11.19
N LEU A 214 8.75 4.32 -12.29
CA LEU A 214 7.72 4.23 -13.33
C LEU A 214 7.63 2.85 -14.00
N PRO A 215 8.74 2.20 -14.43
CA PRO A 215 8.70 0.83 -14.96
C PRO A 215 8.04 -0.17 -14.00
N PHE A 216 8.31 -0.07 -12.70
CA PHE A 216 7.72 -0.96 -11.68
C PHE A 216 6.22 -0.76 -11.49
N LEU A 217 5.69 0.43 -11.82
CA LEU A 217 4.27 0.74 -11.78
C LEU A 217 3.56 0.33 -13.08
N LEU A 218 4.23 0.48 -14.23
CA LEU A 218 3.69 0.15 -15.55
C LEU A 218 3.74 -1.34 -15.87
N LEU A 219 4.78 -2.05 -15.44
CA LEU A 219 4.97 -3.46 -15.78
C LEU A 219 3.84 -4.38 -15.29
N PRO A 220 3.25 -4.20 -14.10
CA PRO A 220 2.04 -4.95 -13.72
C PRO A 220 0.81 -4.58 -14.58
N LEU A 221 0.76 -3.40 -15.21
CA LEU A 221 -0.35 -2.96 -16.07
C LEU A 221 -0.18 -3.40 -17.54
N ALA A 222 1.04 -3.73 -17.94
CA ALA A 222 1.37 -4.16 -19.30
C ALA A 222 0.97 -5.63 -19.57
N GLY A 223 0.44 -5.89 -20.76
CA GLY A 223 0.16 -7.24 -21.27
C GLY A 223 1.21 -7.70 -22.28
N PRO A 224 0.93 -8.79 -23.02
CA PRO A 224 1.87 -9.37 -23.98
C PRO A 224 1.83 -8.67 -25.35
N GLU A 225 1.08 -7.58 -25.50
CA GLU A 225 0.96 -6.86 -26.76
C GLU A 225 2.31 -6.25 -27.18
N GLU A 226 2.64 -6.37 -28.47
CA GLU A 226 3.79 -5.65 -29.04
C GLU A 226 3.42 -4.16 -29.15
N LEU A 227 4.29 -3.29 -28.64
CA LEU A 227 4.14 -1.84 -28.69
C LEU A 227 5.13 -1.30 -29.74
N PRO A 228 4.74 -1.17 -31.02
CA PRO A 228 5.69 -0.83 -32.08
C PRO A 228 6.18 0.62 -31.97
N GLU A 229 7.48 0.82 -32.20
CA GLU A 229 8.17 2.12 -32.02
C GLU A 229 7.60 3.24 -32.91
N ASP A 230 7.00 2.91 -34.06
CA ASP A 230 6.46 3.86 -35.03
C ASP A 230 5.01 4.31 -34.75
N GLU A 231 4.26 3.61 -33.90
CA GLU A 231 2.93 4.06 -33.46
C GLU A 231 3.01 5.31 -32.57
N MET A 232 4.12 5.43 -31.86
CA MET A 232 4.42 6.54 -30.96
C MET A 232 4.57 7.88 -31.70
N GLU A 233 4.94 7.83 -32.98
CA GLU A 233 5.11 8.99 -33.86
C GLU A 233 3.79 9.44 -34.48
N ARG A 234 2.74 8.58 -34.48
CA ARG A 234 1.58 8.76 -35.37
C ARG A 234 0.26 9.13 -34.71
N GLU A 235 -0.11 8.60 -33.55
CA GLU A 235 -1.52 8.70 -33.13
C GLU A 235 -1.70 8.82 -31.63
N TRP A 236 -1.91 10.04 -31.16
CA TRP A 236 -2.88 10.25 -30.09
C TRP A 236 -4.23 9.94 -30.73
N ALA A 237 -4.77 8.76 -30.43
CA ALA A 237 -5.80 8.11 -31.23
C ALA A 237 -6.96 9.06 -31.59
N PRO A 238 -7.46 9.05 -32.85
CA PRO A 238 -8.62 9.85 -33.27
C PRO A 238 -9.88 9.59 -32.44
N GLU A 239 -9.98 8.43 -31.80
CA GLU A 239 -11.12 8.00 -30.96
C GLU A 239 -11.36 8.93 -29.76
N TRP A 240 -10.34 9.63 -29.27
CA TRP A 240 -10.47 10.63 -28.20
C TRP A 240 -10.69 12.05 -28.72
N ARG A 241 -10.72 12.26 -30.05
CA ARG A 241 -10.98 13.58 -30.65
C ARG A 241 -12.46 13.96 -30.67
N ASP A 242 -13.37 13.00 -30.68
CA ASP A 242 -14.80 13.24 -30.83
C ASP A 242 -15.63 12.63 -29.68
N GLY A 243 -15.68 13.36 -28.56
CA GLY A 243 -16.84 13.44 -27.66
C GLY A 243 -16.94 12.44 -26.50
N HIS A 244 -17.03 12.96 -25.26
CA HIS A 244 -18.30 13.18 -24.54
C HIS A 244 -18.05 14.04 -23.28
N ARG A 245 -18.84 15.13 -23.15
CA ARG A 245 -18.87 16.16 -22.07
C ARG A 245 -17.62 17.04 -21.89
N GLY A 246 -17.66 18.19 -22.56
CA GLY A 246 -16.83 19.36 -22.25
C GLY A 246 -15.74 19.59 -23.28
N GLY A 247 -15.98 20.53 -24.19
CA GLY A 247 -15.04 20.86 -25.26
C GLY A 247 -13.67 21.29 -24.73
N CYS A 248 -12.69 20.42 -24.90
CA CYS A 248 -11.29 20.80 -25.02
C CYS A 248 -10.79 20.23 -26.34
N CYS A 249 -10.40 21.11 -27.25
CA CYS A 249 -9.72 20.74 -28.48
C CYS A 249 -8.40 20.07 -28.09
N LEU A 250 -8.16 18.83 -28.51
CA LEU A 250 -6.85 18.20 -28.30
C LEU A 250 -5.77 18.99 -29.05
N PRO A 251 -4.59 19.22 -28.45
CA PRO A 251 -3.50 19.87 -29.13
C PRO A 251 -2.96 19.03 -30.29
N THR A 252 -2.48 19.72 -31.31
CA THR A 252 -1.48 19.23 -32.27
C THR A 252 -0.33 18.57 -31.52
N PRO A 253 0.27 17.47 -32.04
CA PRO A 253 1.43 16.84 -31.43
C PRO A 253 2.49 17.90 -31.10
N MET A 254 2.95 17.89 -29.86
CA MET A 254 3.88 18.87 -29.30
C MET A 254 5.09 18.97 -30.22
N ALA A 255 5.18 20.07 -30.96
CA ALA A 255 6.29 20.34 -31.86
C ALA A 255 7.56 20.55 -31.02
N GLY A 256 8.38 19.50 -30.84
CA GLY A 256 9.76 19.63 -30.37
C GLY A 256 10.19 18.78 -29.17
N SER A 257 9.35 17.92 -28.60
CA SER A 257 9.82 16.89 -27.65
C SER A 257 10.36 15.69 -28.43
N SER A 258 11.47 15.10 -27.97
CA SER A 258 11.92 13.79 -28.43
C SER A 258 10.76 12.81 -28.39
N LEU A 259 10.75 11.85 -29.32
CA LEU A 259 9.79 10.76 -29.29
C LEU A 259 9.78 10.13 -27.87
N PRO A 260 8.61 9.82 -27.30
CA PRO A 260 8.56 9.10 -26.03
C PRO A 260 9.45 7.84 -26.12
N GLU A 261 9.98 7.30 -25.04
CA GLU A 261 10.76 6.06 -25.09
C GLU A 261 10.26 5.12 -23.99
N LEU A 262 9.76 3.95 -24.37
CA LEU A 262 9.37 2.93 -23.41
C LEU A 262 10.61 2.46 -22.63
N PRO A 263 10.52 2.36 -21.29
CA PRO A 263 11.57 1.74 -20.49
C PRO A 263 11.94 0.34 -21.00
N VAL A 264 13.22 -0.03 -20.89
CA VAL A 264 13.77 -1.29 -21.44
C VAL A 264 12.96 -2.52 -21.01
N ASP A 265 12.51 -2.57 -19.75
CA ASP A 265 11.73 -3.68 -19.19
C ASP A 265 10.33 -3.84 -19.82
N LEU A 266 9.85 -2.84 -20.57
CA LEU A 266 8.53 -2.82 -21.22
C LEU A 266 8.61 -3.03 -22.75
N GLN A 267 9.81 -2.96 -23.34
CA GLN A 267 9.96 -3.03 -24.81
C GLN A 267 9.70 -4.43 -25.36
N TYR A 268 10.11 -5.47 -24.65
CA TYR A 268 10.05 -6.87 -25.12
C TYR A 268 9.46 -7.78 -24.04
N LEU A 269 8.14 -7.75 -23.90
CA LEU A 269 7.43 -8.61 -22.96
C LEU A 269 7.24 -10.02 -23.54
N PRO A 270 7.37 -11.08 -22.72
CA PRO A 270 7.17 -12.44 -23.20
C PRO A 270 5.68 -12.69 -23.50
N PRO A 271 5.35 -13.65 -24.39
CA PRO A 271 3.96 -13.92 -24.80
C PRO A 271 3.06 -14.43 -23.66
N ASP A 272 3.65 -14.96 -22.58
CA ASP A 272 2.94 -15.38 -21.37
C ASP A 272 2.85 -14.27 -20.31
N LYS A 273 3.27 -13.04 -20.63
CA LYS A 273 3.13 -11.88 -19.73
C LYS A 273 1.65 -11.62 -19.47
N GLN A 274 1.28 -11.69 -18.19
CA GLN A 274 -0.05 -11.32 -17.72
C GLN A 274 -0.01 -10.01 -16.95
N ARG A 275 -1.09 -9.24 -17.10
CA ARG A 275 -1.37 -8.08 -16.25
C ARG A 275 -1.64 -8.54 -14.82
N GLU A 276 -1.56 -7.60 -13.87
CA GLU A 276 -2.03 -7.78 -12.51
C GLU A 276 -3.48 -8.29 -12.50
N GLU A 277 -3.75 -9.38 -11.79
CA GLU A 277 -5.06 -10.03 -11.77
C GLU A 277 -6.08 -9.25 -10.93
N GLU A 278 -5.63 -8.60 -9.86
CA GLU A 278 -6.48 -7.94 -8.88
C GLU A 278 -6.89 -6.52 -9.34
N PRO A 279 -8.18 -6.25 -9.64
CA PRO A 279 -8.62 -4.94 -10.13
C PRO A 279 -8.26 -3.78 -9.18
N GLU A 280 -8.38 -4.01 -7.88
CA GLU A 280 -8.02 -3.04 -6.85
C GLU A 280 -6.53 -2.66 -6.88
N ILE A 281 -5.64 -3.61 -7.18
CA ILE A 281 -4.21 -3.31 -7.33
C ILE A 281 -3.97 -2.54 -8.63
N ARG A 282 -4.63 -2.90 -9.74
CA ARG A 282 -4.56 -2.14 -10.99
C ARG A 282 -5.00 -0.69 -10.82
N LYS A 283 -6.15 -0.45 -10.17
CA LYS A 283 -6.65 0.89 -9.82
C LYS A 283 -5.62 1.66 -9.00
N MET A 284 -5.03 1.02 -7.99
CA MET A 284 -4.05 1.66 -7.11
C MET A 284 -2.75 2.03 -7.85
N LEU A 285 -2.29 1.21 -8.80
CA LEU A 285 -1.16 1.51 -9.67
C LEU A 285 -1.45 2.74 -10.55
N LEU A 286 -2.63 2.79 -11.19
CA LEU A 286 -3.07 3.92 -12.00
C LEU A 286 -3.14 5.22 -11.17
N GLU A 287 -3.72 5.16 -9.98
CA GLU A 287 -3.77 6.30 -9.05
C GLU A 287 -2.37 6.74 -8.60
N THR A 288 -1.44 5.80 -8.42
CA THR A 288 -0.04 6.11 -8.08
C THR A 288 0.64 6.88 -9.21
N ILE A 289 0.47 6.42 -10.45
CA ILE A 289 1.00 7.13 -11.63
C ILE A 289 0.33 8.50 -11.78
N LEU A 290 -0.98 8.59 -11.55
CA LEU A 290 -1.71 9.87 -11.56
C LEU A 290 -1.16 10.86 -10.52
N LEU A 291 -0.84 10.42 -9.30
CA LEU A 291 -0.19 11.29 -8.31
C LEU A 291 1.17 11.81 -8.81
N LEU A 292 1.97 10.97 -9.47
CA LEU A 292 3.25 11.39 -10.06
C LEU A 292 3.08 12.40 -11.21
N THR A 293 1.88 12.56 -11.77
CA THR A 293 1.55 13.60 -12.76
C THR A 293 1.05 14.91 -12.15
N ALA A 294 1.10 15.07 -10.82
CA ALA A 294 0.71 16.31 -10.16
C ALA A 294 1.61 17.50 -10.55
N THR A 295 2.91 17.26 -10.71
CA THR A 295 3.89 18.28 -11.10
C THR A 295 4.08 18.32 -12.61
N LYS A 296 4.44 19.49 -13.14
CA LYS A 296 4.78 19.67 -14.56
C LYS A 296 5.92 18.76 -15.01
N ALA A 297 6.98 18.66 -14.21
CA ALA A 297 8.12 17.78 -14.49
C ALA A 297 7.70 16.30 -14.48
N GLY A 298 6.85 15.92 -13.52
CA GLY A 298 6.27 14.58 -13.45
C GLY A 298 5.41 14.23 -14.66
N ARG A 299 4.51 15.14 -15.10
CA ARG A 299 3.74 14.98 -16.33
C ARG A 299 4.63 14.78 -17.56
N GLY A 300 5.64 15.64 -17.72
CA GLY A 300 6.61 15.51 -18.80
C GLY A 300 7.26 14.13 -18.81
N THR A 301 7.86 13.74 -17.68
CA THR A 301 8.57 12.46 -17.56
C THR A 301 7.66 11.25 -17.81
N VAL A 302 6.43 11.25 -17.29
CA VAL A 302 5.48 10.14 -17.50
C VAL A 302 5.02 10.07 -18.96
N ARG A 303 4.78 11.21 -19.63
CA ARG A 303 4.47 11.25 -21.08
C ARG A 303 5.64 10.75 -21.91
N ASP A 304 6.83 11.29 -21.65
CA ASP A 304 8.06 11.03 -22.40
C ASP A 304 8.55 9.58 -22.27
N ARG A 305 8.03 8.81 -21.30
CA ARG A 305 8.37 7.38 -21.11
C ARG A 305 7.36 6.41 -21.70
N GLY A 306 6.57 6.85 -22.69
CA GLY A 306 5.66 5.99 -23.43
C GLY A 306 4.48 5.45 -22.62
N THR A 307 4.16 6.03 -21.46
CA THR A 307 3.09 5.56 -20.57
C THR A 307 1.74 5.42 -21.27
N TYR A 308 1.41 6.35 -22.18
CA TYR A 308 0.16 6.33 -22.94
C TYR A 308 -0.03 5.01 -23.71
N LEU A 309 1.04 4.43 -24.28
CA LEU A 309 0.96 3.19 -25.05
C LEU A 309 0.49 2.03 -24.17
N VAL A 310 1.06 1.91 -22.96
CA VAL A 310 0.66 0.89 -21.98
C VAL A 310 -0.79 1.08 -21.55
N LEU A 311 -1.20 2.33 -21.30
CA LEU A 311 -2.56 2.66 -20.86
C LEU A 311 -3.61 2.43 -21.95
N ARG A 312 -3.28 2.69 -23.21
CA ARG A 312 -4.18 2.46 -24.35
C ARG A 312 -4.52 0.97 -24.48
N GLU A 313 -3.52 0.10 -24.41
CA GLU A 313 -3.75 -1.35 -24.45
C GLU A 313 -4.42 -1.86 -23.16
N LEU A 314 -4.08 -1.29 -22.00
CA LEU A 314 -4.79 -1.58 -20.75
C LEU A 314 -6.29 -1.21 -20.86
N HIS A 315 -6.62 -0.02 -21.37
CA HIS A 315 -8.01 0.44 -21.52
C HIS A 315 -8.82 -0.46 -22.45
N ARG A 316 -8.24 -0.91 -23.57
CA ARG A 316 -8.86 -1.88 -24.49
C ARG A 316 -9.12 -3.24 -23.85
N TRP A 317 -8.24 -3.68 -22.95
CA TRP A 317 -8.32 -4.99 -22.31
C TRP A 317 -9.19 -5.00 -21.04
N GLU A 318 -9.20 -3.89 -20.29
CA GLU A 318 -9.83 -3.80 -18.99
C GLU A 318 -11.36 -3.86 -19.08
N GLN A 319 -11.96 -4.57 -18.12
CA GLN A 319 -13.42 -4.75 -18.04
C GLN A 319 -14.00 -4.16 -16.76
N HIS A 320 -13.18 -3.95 -15.73
CA HIS A 320 -13.64 -3.44 -14.45
C HIS A 320 -13.91 -1.92 -14.54
N PRO A 321 -15.15 -1.46 -14.33
CA PRO A 321 -15.53 -0.05 -14.54
C PRO A 321 -14.66 0.92 -13.73
N ARG A 322 -14.39 0.62 -12.46
CA ARG A 322 -13.53 1.46 -11.59
C ARG A 322 -12.09 1.59 -12.09
N VAL A 323 -11.55 0.55 -12.74
CA VAL A 323 -10.18 0.58 -13.29
C VAL A 323 -10.18 1.34 -14.61
N LEU A 324 -11.19 1.14 -15.47
CA LEU A 324 -11.38 1.91 -16.69
C LEU A 324 -11.44 3.41 -16.39
N ARG A 325 -12.29 3.85 -15.46
CA ARG A 325 -12.38 5.26 -15.06
C ARG A 325 -11.04 5.83 -14.58
N ALA A 326 -10.30 5.09 -13.76
CA ALA A 326 -8.97 5.50 -13.31
C ALA A 326 -7.97 5.60 -14.48
N CYS A 327 -8.04 4.68 -15.44
CA CYS A 327 -7.22 4.68 -16.64
C CYS A 327 -7.55 5.89 -17.53
N GLU A 328 -8.84 6.19 -17.72
CA GLU A 328 -9.31 7.34 -18.48
C GLU A 328 -8.89 8.67 -17.86
N LYS A 329 -9.02 8.83 -16.54
CA LYS A 329 -8.53 10.01 -15.81
C LYS A 329 -7.04 10.23 -16.05
N LEU A 330 -6.23 9.16 -16.00
CA LEU A 330 -4.79 9.25 -16.27
C LEU A 330 -4.49 9.57 -17.74
N ILE A 331 -5.16 8.89 -18.68
CA ILE A 331 -5.02 9.18 -20.12
C ILE A 331 -5.33 10.65 -20.40
N GLN A 332 -6.43 11.19 -19.85
CA GLN A 332 -6.83 12.59 -20.00
C GLN A 332 -5.73 13.57 -19.55
N VAL A 333 -5.04 13.29 -18.43
CA VAL A 333 -3.92 14.13 -17.97
C VAL A 333 -2.72 14.04 -18.91
N LEU A 334 -2.43 12.85 -19.44
CA LEU A 334 -1.31 12.67 -20.36
C LEU A 334 -1.56 13.32 -21.72
N ILE A 335 -2.81 13.26 -22.22
CA ILE A 335 -3.20 13.86 -23.51
C ILE A 335 -3.66 15.32 -23.41
N GLY A 336 -3.78 15.86 -22.21
CA GLY A 336 -4.19 17.23 -22.00
C GLY A 336 -3.09 18.24 -22.32
N ASP A 337 -3.50 19.46 -22.66
CA ASP A 337 -2.59 20.60 -22.70
C ASP A 337 -1.92 20.82 -21.34
N GLU A 338 -0.66 21.25 -21.38
CA GLU A 338 0.06 21.61 -20.17
C GLU A 338 -0.61 22.84 -19.50
N PRO A 339 -0.96 22.77 -18.19
CA PRO A 339 -1.58 23.88 -17.50
C PRO A 339 -0.78 25.19 -17.58
N GLY A 340 -1.49 26.31 -17.54
CA GLY A 340 -0.90 27.65 -17.59
C GLY A 340 0.00 27.99 -16.39
N PRO A 341 0.73 29.12 -16.43
CA PRO A 341 1.61 29.55 -15.35
C PRO A 341 0.87 29.65 -14.00
N GLY A 342 1.49 29.14 -12.93
CA GLY A 342 0.90 29.06 -11.59
C GLY A 342 0.10 27.77 -11.32
N LEU A 343 0.01 26.85 -12.29
CA LEU A 343 -0.59 25.52 -12.17
C LEU A 343 0.45 24.41 -12.37
N GLU A 344 1.73 24.69 -12.09
CA GLU A 344 2.82 23.72 -12.27
C GLU A 344 2.68 22.54 -11.32
N ASN A 345 2.15 22.73 -10.12
CA ASN A 345 1.82 21.67 -9.16
C ASN A 345 0.33 21.70 -8.83
N LEU A 346 -0.41 20.75 -9.39
CA LEU A 346 -1.86 20.67 -9.25
C LEU A 346 -2.32 20.40 -7.82
N LEU A 347 -1.46 19.84 -6.96
CA LEU A 347 -1.77 19.58 -5.56
C LEU A 347 -1.59 20.80 -4.64
N GLN A 348 -1.01 21.90 -5.14
CA GLN A 348 -0.81 23.15 -4.39
C GLN A 348 -1.73 24.29 -4.84
N VAL A 349 -2.62 24.03 -5.81
CA VAL A 349 -3.52 25.03 -6.36
C VAL A 349 -4.62 25.33 -5.35
N THR A 350 -4.84 26.63 -5.07
CA THR A 350 -5.98 27.07 -4.27
C THR A 350 -7.26 26.93 -5.09
N VAL A 351 -8.11 25.98 -4.72
CA VAL A 351 -9.42 25.79 -5.36
C VAL A 351 -10.44 26.72 -4.69
N PRO A 352 -11.19 27.55 -5.44
CA PRO A 352 -12.28 28.35 -4.90
C PRO A 352 -13.35 27.46 -4.23
N GLU A 353 -13.95 27.94 -3.13
CA GLU A 353 -14.91 27.16 -2.33
C GLU A 353 -16.10 26.64 -3.15
N GLU A 354 -16.59 27.43 -4.12
CA GLU A 354 -17.70 27.00 -4.98
C GLU A 354 -17.32 25.82 -5.88
N LEU A 355 -16.09 25.83 -6.41
CA LEU A 355 -15.59 24.77 -7.26
C LEU A 355 -15.29 23.52 -6.44
N GLU A 356 -14.74 23.68 -5.24
CA GLU A 356 -14.52 22.57 -4.31
C GLU A 356 -15.84 21.88 -3.94
N GLN A 357 -16.89 22.65 -3.63
CA GLN A 357 -18.22 22.08 -3.35
C GLN A 357 -18.82 21.35 -4.57
N GLN A 358 -18.57 21.85 -5.78
CA GLN A 358 -19.02 21.20 -7.00
C GLN A 358 -18.27 19.89 -7.24
N LEU A 359 -16.95 19.89 -7.09
CA LEU A 359 -16.13 18.68 -7.19
C LEU A 359 -16.56 17.63 -6.16
N GLN A 360 -16.74 18.01 -4.89
CA GLN A 360 -17.23 17.10 -3.83
C GLN A 360 -18.64 16.56 -4.07
N ARG A 361 -19.48 17.24 -4.85
CA ARG A 361 -20.79 16.70 -5.26
C ARG A 361 -20.63 15.68 -6.38
N LEU A 362 -19.77 15.99 -7.35
CA LEU A 362 -19.45 15.06 -8.44
C LEU A 362 -18.77 13.80 -7.89
N ASP A 363 -17.80 13.92 -6.99
CA ASP A 363 -17.13 12.79 -6.36
C ASP A 363 -18.12 11.91 -5.58
N ARG A 364 -19.05 12.50 -4.82
CA ARG A 364 -20.10 11.73 -4.13
C ARG A 364 -21.07 11.06 -5.09
N GLN A 365 -21.45 11.73 -6.17
CA GLN A 365 -22.28 11.11 -7.20
C GLN A 365 -21.55 9.96 -7.89
N GLU A 366 -20.25 10.12 -8.16
CA GLU A 366 -19.38 9.07 -8.67
C GLU A 366 -19.32 7.89 -7.68
N GLU A 367 -19.13 8.15 -6.38
CA GLU A 367 -19.12 7.12 -5.32
C GLU A 367 -20.47 6.39 -5.19
N GLU A 368 -21.59 7.12 -5.25
CA GLU A 368 -22.95 6.55 -5.19
C GLU A 368 -23.24 5.70 -6.44
N GLU A 369 -22.90 6.19 -7.64
CA GLU A 369 -22.98 5.39 -8.87
C GLU A 369 -22.06 4.15 -8.83
N GLU A 370 -20.92 4.25 -8.14
CA GLU A 370 -19.98 3.13 -7.92
C GLU A 370 -20.48 2.08 -6.91
N GLU A 371 -21.40 2.43 -6.00
CA GLU A 371 -22.02 1.48 -5.06
C GLU A 371 -23.25 0.76 -5.67
N GLU A 372 -23.85 1.33 -6.72
CA GLU A 372 -25.03 0.79 -7.40
C GLU A 372 -24.70 -0.16 -8.57
N GLU A 373 -23.49 -0.07 -9.16
CA GLU A 373 -22.94 -1.00 -10.18
C GLU A 373 -22.19 -2.19 -9.55
#